data_AF-A0A7Y5RCW4-F1
#
_entry.id   AF-A0A7Y5RCW4-F1
#
_cell.length_a   1.000
_cell.length_b   1.000
_cell.length_c   1.000
_cell.angle_alpha   90.00
_cell.angle_beta   90.00
_cell.angle_gamma   90.00
#
_symmetry.space_group_name_H-M   'P 1'
#
loop_
_entity.id
_entity.type
_entity.pdbx_description
1 polymer ?
#
loop_
_entity_poly.entity_id
_entity_poly.type
_entity_poly.pdbx_seq_one_letter_code
_entity_poly.pdbx_strand_id
1 'polypeptide(L)'
;MSPAEQLPGKSPRRIATLDGWRAVAIFFVILDHACQHTRFHEAFWARLGNFGVDIFFVVSGYIITSRLLEERRQTSAINLSNFYRRRTFRILPIVVTYLCALLLLSLRIDLVDFHRSELVGALCFFRNYQLAADVRGIFTAHFWSLSIEEHFYLLWPGLLVLLGNRRALFLAMAGAVTSGALRTFELIHPIGAFQHMRGGAIILRTEMRLDGLMLGSAAAILLTDPRVRTFIFRNFP
;
A
#
# COMPACT_ATOMS: atom_id res chain seq x y z
N MET A 1 36.70 -40.70 -0.65
CA MET A 1 35.65 -40.15 0.24
C MET A 1 36.01 -38.70 0.49
N SER A 2 35.37 -37.77 -0.22
CA SER A 2 35.52 -36.32 -0.01
C SER A 2 34.18 -35.77 0.49
N PRO A 3 34.12 -35.03 1.60
CA PRO A 3 32.87 -34.46 2.08
C PRO A 3 32.41 -33.36 1.13
N ALA A 4 31.24 -33.54 0.54
CA ALA A 4 30.59 -32.50 -0.24
C ALA A 4 30.35 -31.26 0.64
N GLU A 5 31.00 -30.18 0.24
CA GLU A 5 30.87 -28.83 0.78
C GLU A 5 29.40 -28.40 0.70
N GLN A 6 28.69 -28.46 1.83
CA GLN A 6 27.34 -27.94 1.95
C GLN A 6 27.40 -26.41 1.81
N LEU A 7 27.02 -25.91 0.63
CA LEU A 7 26.88 -24.48 0.41
C LEU A 7 25.86 -23.91 1.42
N PRO A 8 26.21 -22.86 2.18
CA PRO A 8 25.35 -22.31 3.21
C PRO A 8 24.05 -21.78 2.58
N GLY A 9 22.93 -22.23 3.16
CA GLY A 9 21.58 -21.83 2.76
C GLY A 9 21.47 -20.32 2.69
N LYS A 10 21.33 -19.80 1.46
CA LYS A 10 21.06 -18.37 1.20
C LYS A 10 19.76 -18.03 1.92
N SER A 11 19.86 -17.29 3.02
CA SER A 11 18.71 -16.65 3.64
C SER A 11 17.92 -15.90 2.56
N PRO A 12 16.57 -15.89 2.61
CA PRO A 12 15.76 -15.26 1.58
C PRO A 12 16.19 -13.80 1.48
N ARG A 13 16.90 -13.48 0.39
CA ARG A 13 17.49 -12.17 0.15
C ARG A 13 16.33 -11.19 0.09
N ARG A 14 16.13 -10.43 1.17
CA ARG A 14 15.25 -9.25 1.16
C ARG A 14 15.62 -8.48 -0.09
N ILE A 15 14.69 -8.31 -1.04
CA ILE A 15 14.98 -7.64 -2.31
C ILE A 15 15.14 -6.16 -1.97
N ALA A 16 16.34 -5.79 -1.51
CA ALA A 16 16.67 -4.45 -1.01
C ALA A 16 16.34 -3.38 -2.07
N THR A 17 16.45 -3.75 -3.35
CA THR A 17 16.06 -2.93 -4.49
C THR A 17 14.61 -2.46 -4.43
N LEU A 18 13.67 -3.29 -3.96
CA LEU A 18 12.26 -2.92 -3.88
C LEU A 18 11.95 -2.04 -2.65
N ASP A 19 12.67 -2.22 -1.55
CA ASP A 19 12.60 -1.28 -0.44
C ASP A 19 13.17 0.09 -0.85
N GLY A 20 14.19 0.12 -1.73
CA GLY A 20 14.68 1.34 -2.36
C GLY A 20 13.62 2.06 -3.20
N TRP A 21 12.85 1.33 -4.01
CA TRP A 21 11.74 1.92 -4.77
C TRP A 21 10.64 2.51 -3.88
N ARG A 22 10.33 1.89 -2.74
CA ARG A 22 9.42 2.50 -1.76
C ARG A 22 9.98 3.79 -1.18
N ALA A 23 11.30 3.85 -0.93
CA ALA A 23 11.94 5.06 -0.44
C ALA A 23 11.86 6.20 -1.47
N VAL A 24 12.11 5.91 -2.75
CA VAL A 24 11.94 6.88 -3.85
C VAL A 24 10.49 7.35 -3.96
N ALA A 25 9.53 6.43 -3.87
CA ALA A 25 8.11 6.76 -3.87
C ALA A 25 7.72 7.70 -2.71
N ILE A 26 8.17 7.41 -1.48
CA ILE A 26 7.95 8.26 -0.31
C ILE A 26 8.62 9.63 -0.51
N PHE A 27 9.82 9.65 -1.08
CA PHE A 27 10.52 10.89 -1.37
C PHE A 27 9.74 11.81 -2.32
N PHE A 28 9.14 11.26 -3.39
CA PHE A 28 8.25 12.03 -4.27
C PHE A 28 7.04 12.59 -3.53
N VAL A 29 6.44 11.83 -2.60
CA VAL A 29 5.33 12.32 -1.77
C VAL A 29 5.77 13.46 -0.86
N ILE A 30 6.93 13.35 -0.21
CA ILE A 30 7.45 14.40 0.66
C ILE A 30 7.76 15.67 -0.14
N LEU A 31 8.41 15.52 -1.30
CA LEU A 31 8.72 16.65 -2.18
C LEU A 31 7.46 17.38 -2.63
N ASP A 32 6.43 16.64 -3.03
CA ASP A 32 5.14 17.19 -3.44
C ASP A 32 4.52 18.05 -2.33
N HIS A 33 4.40 17.52 -1.11
CA HIS A 33 3.86 18.26 0.04
C HIS A 33 4.74 19.46 0.42
N ALA A 34 6.07 19.34 0.31
CA ALA A 34 6.97 20.45 0.58
C ALA A 34 6.80 21.58 -0.44
N CYS A 35 6.61 21.25 -1.73
CA CYS A 35 6.43 22.23 -2.79
C CYS A 35 5.07 22.93 -2.75
N GLN A 36 4.00 22.26 -2.29
CA GLN A 36 2.64 22.82 -2.19
C GLN A 36 2.58 24.12 -1.35
N HIS A 37 3.47 24.28 -0.37
CA HIS A 37 3.53 25.47 0.50
C HIS A 37 4.58 26.50 0.06
N THR A 38 5.12 26.38 -1.16
CA THR A 38 6.17 27.25 -1.68
C THR A 38 5.74 27.96 -2.96
N ARG A 39 6.56 28.91 -3.43
CA ARG A 39 6.39 29.55 -4.75
C ARG A 39 6.52 28.57 -5.93
N PHE A 40 6.95 27.33 -5.68
CA PHE A 40 7.13 26.29 -6.68
C PHE A 40 5.92 25.33 -6.82
N HIS A 41 4.74 25.70 -6.32
CA HIS A 41 3.53 24.87 -6.41
C HIS A 41 3.09 24.55 -7.85
N GLU A 42 3.48 25.36 -8.84
CA GLU A 42 3.22 25.12 -10.27
C GLU A 42 4.32 24.27 -10.96
N ALA A 43 5.42 23.96 -10.27
CA ALA A 43 6.50 23.18 -10.85
C ALA A 43 6.05 21.75 -11.15
N PHE A 44 6.55 21.12 -12.21
CA PHE A 44 6.24 19.72 -12.56
C PHE A 44 6.42 18.75 -11.37
N TRP A 45 7.43 19.00 -10.52
CA TRP A 45 7.71 18.21 -9.32
C TRP A 45 6.60 18.26 -8.27
N ALA A 46 5.76 19.31 -8.27
CA ALA A 46 4.59 19.47 -7.38
C ALA A 46 3.38 18.61 -7.78
N ARG A 47 3.54 17.72 -8.77
CA ARG A 47 2.53 16.71 -9.15
C ARG A 47 3.02 15.27 -8.95
N LEU A 48 4.26 15.10 -8.48
CA LEU A 48 4.88 13.78 -8.35
C LEU A 48 4.37 12.99 -7.16
N GLY A 49 3.67 13.61 -6.20
CA GLY A 49 3.16 12.92 -5.01
C GLY A 49 2.21 11.80 -5.36
N ASN A 50 1.26 12.05 -6.28
CA ASN A 50 0.33 11.02 -6.75
C ASN A 50 1.04 9.86 -7.45
N PHE A 51 2.06 10.16 -8.25
CA PHE A 51 2.86 9.13 -8.92
C PHE A 51 3.68 8.31 -7.91
N GLY A 52 4.25 8.97 -6.90
CA GLY A 52 4.94 8.31 -5.79
C GLY A 52 4.03 7.34 -5.05
N VAL A 53 2.81 7.76 -4.72
CA VAL A 53 1.80 6.87 -4.10
C VAL A 53 1.50 5.66 -4.99
N ASP A 54 1.28 5.87 -6.29
CA ASP A 54 0.94 4.78 -7.21
C ASP A 54 2.11 3.75 -7.28
N ILE A 55 3.37 4.21 -7.35
CA ILE A 55 4.55 3.33 -7.23
C ILE A 55 4.55 2.59 -5.88
N PHE A 56 4.34 3.30 -4.78
CA PHE A 56 4.36 2.70 -3.45
C PHE A 56 3.35 1.56 -3.33
N PHE A 57 2.12 1.75 -3.82
CA PHE A 57 1.08 0.73 -3.81
C PHE A 57 1.40 -0.46 -4.71
N VAL A 58 1.91 -0.25 -5.92
CA VAL A 58 2.36 -1.35 -6.80
C VAL A 58 3.46 -2.16 -6.13
N VAL A 59 4.47 -1.50 -5.59
CA VAL A 59 5.58 -2.19 -4.92
C VAL A 59 5.12 -2.93 -3.66
N SER A 60 4.22 -2.32 -2.87
CA SER A 60 3.61 -2.97 -1.72
C SER A 60 2.86 -4.23 -2.16
N GLY A 61 1.91 -4.15 -3.10
CA GLY A 61 1.16 -5.32 -3.59
C GLY A 61 2.06 -6.46 -4.06
N TYR A 62 3.13 -6.12 -4.79
CA TYR A 62 4.12 -7.09 -5.24
C TYR A 62 4.88 -7.76 -4.08
N ILE A 63 5.43 -6.98 -3.14
CA ILE A 63 6.21 -7.51 -2.01
C ILE A 63 5.34 -8.42 -1.14
N ILE A 64 4.09 -8.02 -0.88
CA ILE A 64 3.18 -8.76 -0.02
C ILE A 64 2.89 -10.12 -0.66
N THR A 65 2.49 -10.10 -1.92
CA THR A 65 2.11 -11.31 -2.66
C THR A 65 3.29 -12.23 -2.89
N SER A 66 4.46 -11.70 -3.29
CA SER A 66 5.67 -12.50 -3.48
C SER A 66 6.14 -13.18 -2.20
N ARG A 67 6.07 -12.52 -1.04
CA ARG A 67 6.39 -13.14 0.25
C ARG A 67 5.43 -14.27 0.62
N LEU A 68 4.13 -14.10 0.36
CA LEU A 68 3.12 -15.12 0.59
C LEU A 68 3.34 -16.34 -0.31
N LEU A 69 3.62 -16.11 -1.59
CA LEU A 69 3.93 -17.16 -2.55
C LEU A 69 5.24 -17.88 -2.22
N GLU A 70 6.25 -17.15 -1.76
CA GLU A 70 7.51 -17.72 -1.30
C GLU A 70 7.33 -18.57 -0.04
N GLU A 71 6.56 -18.10 0.95
CA GLU A 71 6.21 -18.88 2.14
C GLU A 71 5.50 -20.18 1.76
N ARG A 72 4.51 -20.10 0.85
CA ARG A 72 3.83 -21.27 0.31
C ARG A 72 4.78 -22.22 -0.39
N ARG A 73 5.73 -21.70 -1.18
CA ARG A 73 6.72 -22.53 -1.88
C ARG A 73 7.64 -23.28 -0.90
N GLN A 74 8.04 -22.63 0.18
CA GLN A 74 8.96 -23.21 1.17
C GLN A 74 8.26 -24.18 2.14
N THR A 75 7.02 -23.90 2.52
CA THR A 75 6.31 -24.61 3.60
C THR A 75 5.06 -25.36 3.15
N SER A 76 4.78 -25.37 1.83
CA SER A 76 3.55 -25.92 1.21
C SER A 76 2.23 -25.24 1.62
N ALA A 77 2.26 -24.29 2.55
CA ALA A 77 1.10 -23.58 3.05
C ALA A 77 1.43 -22.11 3.35
N ILE A 78 0.40 -21.29 3.56
CA ILE A 78 0.58 -19.92 4.06
C ILE A 78 0.07 -19.90 5.50
N ASN A 79 0.91 -19.52 6.45
CA ASN A 79 0.49 -19.36 7.83
C ASN A 79 -0.05 -17.94 8.06
N LEU A 80 -1.37 -17.78 7.88
CA LEU A 80 -2.06 -16.51 8.05
C LEU A 80 -1.89 -15.92 9.46
N SER A 81 -1.96 -16.76 10.51
CA SER A 81 -1.75 -16.31 11.90
C SER A 81 -0.36 -15.68 12.10
N ASN A 82 0.68 -16.34 11.60
CA ASN A 82 2.04 -15.82 11.67
C ASN A 82 2.22 -14.57 10.79
N PHE A 83 1.58 -14.52 9.62
CA PHE A 83 1.57 -13.33 8.77
C PHE A 83 0.98 -12.12 9.49
N TYR A 84 -0.23 -12.23 10.05
CA TYR A 84 -0.88 -11.14 10.76
C TYR A 84 -0.08 -10.73 11.99
N ARG A 85 0.37 -11.70 12.81
CA ARG A 85 1.19 -11.42 14.00
C ARG A 85 2.42 -10.58 13.68
N ARG A 86 3.21 -10.98 12.67
CA ARG A 86 4.43 -10.25 12.27
C ARG A 86 4.12 -8.82 11.82
N ARG A 87 2.95 -8.58 11.22
CA ARG A 87 2.54 -7.24 10.76
C ARG A 87 2.02 -6.39 11.89
N THR A 88 1.15 -6.94 12.73
CA THR A 88 0.61 -6.28 13.92
C THR A 88 1.75 -5.77 14.81
N PHE A 89 2.75 -6.61 15.13
CA PHE A 89 3.91 -6.20 15.94
C PHE A 89 4.89 -5.29 15.23
N ARG A 90 4.80 -5.14 13.90
CA ARG A 90 5.61 -4.17 13.14
C ARG A 90 4.96 -2.80 13.08
N ILE A 91 3.63 -2.74 12.96
CA ILE A 91 2.90 -1.51 12.63
C ILE A 91 2.26 -0.89 13.87
N LEU A 92 1.60 -1.67 14.72
CA LEU A 92 0.91 -1.12 15.89
C LEU A 92 1.83 -0.35 16.84
N PRO A 93 3.07 -0.80 17.17
CA PRO A 93 3.93 -0.04 18.07
C PRO A 93 4.24 1.36 17.55
N ILE A 94 4.44 1.50 16.24
CA ILE A 94 4.75 2.79 15.60
C ILE A 94 3.50 3.68 15.61
N VAL A 95 2.35 3.12 15.20
CA VAL A 95 1.08 3.84 15.18
C VAL A 95 0.69 4.34 16.57
N VAL A 96 0.72 3.46 17.58
CA VAL A 96 0.36 3.81 18.95
C VAL A 96 1.32 4.86 19.51
N THR A 97 2.64 4.70 19.29
CA THR A 97 3.63 5.68 19.76
C THR A 97 3.37 7.06 19.16
N TYR A 98 3.12 7.12 17.84
CA TYR A 98 2.83 8.38 17.15
C TYR A 98 1.55 9.05 17.67
N LEU A 99 0.47 8.28 17.81
CA LEU A 99 -0.82 8.81 18.28
C LEU A 99 -0.75 9.23 19.76
N CYS A 100 0.01 8.52 20.60
CA CYS A 100 0.29 8.94 21.97
C CYS A 100 1.05 10.26 22.01
N ALA A 101 2.04 10.45 21.13
CA ALA A 101 2.76 11.72 21.04
C ALA A 101 1.82 12.87 20.63
N LEU A 102 0.96 12.67 19.62
CA LEU A 102 -0.04 13.66 19.22
C LEU A 102 -1.02 13.98 20.36
N LEU A 103 -1.50 12.96 21.08
CA LEU A 103 -2.40 13.14 22.21
C LEU A 103 -1.75 13.97 23.33
N LEU A 104 -0.47 13.71 23.62
CA LEU A 104 0.28 14.49 24.61
C LEU A 104 0.47 15.95 24.16
N LEU A 105 0.86 16.17 22.90
CA LEU A 105 1.05 17.52 22.35
C LEU A 105 -0.25 18.32 22.32
N SER A 106 -1.37 17.67 22.04
CA SER A 106 -2.69 18.29 22.03
C SER A 106 -3.17 18.61 23.46
N LEU A 107 -3.14 17.65 24.38
CA LEU A 107 -3.71 17.85 25.73
C LEU A 107 -2.82 18.67 26.67
N ARG A 108 -1.50 18.70 26.47
CA ARG A 108 -0.57 19.33 27.42
C ARG A 108 0.06 20.63 26.92
N ILE A 109 0.21 20.77 25.61
CA ILE A 109 0.96 21.88 25.01
C ILE A 109 0.04 22.75 24.12
N ASP A 110 -1.17 22.28 23.81
CA ASP A 110 -2.14 22.95 22.91
C ASP A 110 -1.51 23.37 21.57
N LEU A 111 -0.50 22.61 21.13
CA LEU A 111 0.29 22.92 19.94
C LEU A 111 -0.33 22.32 18.67
N VAL A 112 -1.19 21.32 18.86
CA VAL A 112 -1.73 20.47 17.79
C VAL A 112 -3.22 20.30 18.04
N ASP A 113 -4.03 20.70 17.07
CA ASP A 113 -5.44 20.38 17.03
C ASP A 113 -5.63 18.91 16.61
N PHE A 114 -5.90 18.04 17.58
CA PHE A 114 -6.00 16.59 17.38
C PHE A 114 -7.27 16.04 18.04
N HIS A 115 -8.23 15.63 17.21
CA HIS A 115 -9.56 15.23 17.67
C HIS A 115 -9.67 13.74 17.96
N ARG A 116 -10.59 13.37 18.86
CA ARG A 116 -10.91 11.96 19.19
C ARG A 116 -11.31 11.15 17.95
N SER A 117 -12.00 11.76 16.99
CA SER A 117 -12.41 11.11 15.74
C SER A 117 -11.20 10.69 14.90
N GLU A 118 -10.13 11.49 14.89
CA GLU A 118 -8.88 11.17 14.19
C GLU A 118 -8.13 10.03 14.88
N LEU A 119 -8.08 10.03 16.22
CA LEU A 119 -7.49 8.95 17.00
C LEU A 119 -8.16 7.61 16.68
N VAL A 120 -9.51 7.56 16.75
CA VAL A 120 -10.28 6.36 16.44
C VAL A 120 -10.07 5.95 14.98
N GLY A 121 -10.12 6.91 14.05
CA GLY A 121 -9.89 6.64 12.63
C GLY A 121 -8.50 6.06 12.36
N ALA A 122 -7.46 6.56 13.03
CA ALA A 122 -6.09 6.09 12.83
C ALA A 122 -5.87 4.70 13.44
N LEU A 123 -6.39 4.45 14.64
CA LEU A 123 -6.29 3.14 15.31
C LEU A 123 -7.10 2.05 14.59
N CYS A 124 -8.26 2.40 14.06
CA CYS A 124 -9.11 1.49 13.30
C CYS A 124 -8.75 1.40 11.82
N PHE A 125 -7.67 2.07 11.39
CA PHE A 125 -7.23 2.12 9.98
C PHE A 125 -8.35 2.57 9.03
N PHE A 126 -9.11 3.59 9.43
CA PHE A 126 -10.26 4.13 8.70
C PHE A 126 -10.10 5.61 8.32
N ARG A 127 -8.92 6.21 8.51
CA ARG A 127 -8.67 7.63 8.19
C ARG A 127 -8.94 7.96 6.72
N ASN A 128 -8.71 7.02 5.83
CA ASN A 128 -8.91 7.21 4.40
C ASN A 128 -10.38 7.54 4.04
N TYR A 129 -11.35 6.94 4.75
CA TYR A 129 -12.77 7.23 4.58
C TYR A 129 -13.19 8.51 5.30
N GLN A 130 -12.64 8.77 6.49
CA GLN A 130 -12.90 10.03 7.19
C GLN A 130 -12.43 11.24 6.37
N LEU A 131 -11.22 11.15 5.79
CA LEU A 131 -10.67 12.18 4.92
C LEU A 131 -11.44 12.30 3.60
N ALA A 132 -11.98 11.20 3.08
CA ALA A 132 -12.85 11.24 1.90
C ALA A 132 -14.16 11.98 2.16
N ALA A 133 -14.67 11.93 3.40
CA ALA A 133 -15.88 12.64 3.82
C ALA A 133 -15.61 14.11 4.20
N ASP A 134 -14.53 14.35 4.94
CA ASP A 134 -14.15 15.68 5.43
C ASP A 134 -12.62 15.76 5.60
N VAL A 135 -11.98 16.56 4.76
CA VAL A 135 -10.51 16.71 4.74
C VAL A 135 -10.07 17.56 5.94
N ARG A 136 -9.86 16.92 7.08
CA ARG A 136 -9.38 17.54 8.32
C ARG A 136 -8.33 16.69 9.03
N GLY A 137 -7.55 17.34 9.88
CA GLY A 137 -6.55 16.67 10.70
C GLY A 137 -5.25 16.41 9.93
N ILE A 138 -4.50 17.48 9.66
CA ILE A 138 -3.26 17.42 8.85
C ILE A 138 -2.23 16.44 9.43
N PHE A 139 -2.15 16.38 10.77
CA PHE A 139 -1.20 15.51 11.47
C PHE A 139 -1.52 14.03 11.27
N THR A 140 -2.78 13.66 11.03
CA THR A 140 -3.15 12.26 10.76
C THR A 140 -3.55 12.02 9.31
N ALA A 141 -3.46 13.05 8.44
CA ALA A 141 -3.90 12.94 7.05
C ALA A 141 -3.16 11.80 6.33
N HIS A 142 -1.85 11.70 6.51
CA HIS A 142 -0.99 10.68 5.90
C HIS A 142 -1.36 9.22 6.24
N PHE A 143 -2.19 8.97 7.26
CA PHE A 143 -2.70 7.61 7.58
C PHE A 143 -3.65 7.06 6.51
N TRP A 144 -4.13 7.87 5.58
CA TRP A 144 -5.02 7.41 4.53
C TRP A 144 -4.41 6.27 3.70
N SER A 145 -3.12 6.36 3.35
CA SER A 145 -2.44 5.35 2.54
C SER A 145 -2.13 4.09 3.35
N LEU A 146 -1.77 4.25 4.62
CA LEU A 146 -1.59 3.15 5.57
C LEU A 146 -2.90 2.37 5.77
N SER A 147 -4.02 3.08 5.92
CA SER A 147 -5.35 2.47 6.06
C SER A 147 -5.71 1.56 4.87
N ILE A 148 -5.43 2.03 3.66
CA ILE A 148 -5.62 1.24 2.43
C ILE A 148 -4.71 0.00 2.43
N GLU A 149 -3.43 0.16 2.81
CA GLU A 149 -2.49 -0.97 2.90
C GLU A 149 -2.99 -2.01 3.91
N GLU A 150 -3.53 -1.60 5.06
CA GLU A 150 -4.12 -2.50 6.06
C GLU A 150 -5.39 -3.20 5.59
N HIS A 151 -6.31 -2.50 4.91
CA HIS A 151 -7.47 -3.17 4.30
C HIS A 151 -7.04 -4.26 3.32
N PHE A 152 -6.04 -3.97 2.50
CA PHE A 152 -5.46 -4.95 1.59
C PHE A 152 -4.78 -6.10 2.35
N TYR A 153 -4.07 -5.81 3.44
CA TYR A 153 -3.46 -6.83 4.30
C TYR A 153 -4.45 -7.79 4.92
N LEU A 154 -5.60 -7.29 5.35
CA LEU A 154 -6.61 -8.11 5.97
C LEU A 154 -7.25 -9.05 4.93
N LEU A 155 -7.54 -8.56 3.73
CA LEU A 155 -8.31 -9.30 2.73
C LEU A 155 -7.45 -10.19 1.81
N TRP A 156 -6.36 -9.66 1.26
CA TRP A 156 -5.63 -10.30 0.17
C TRP A 156 -5.00 -11.67 0.51
N PRO A 157 -4.30 -11.84 1.66
CA PRO A 157 -3.71 -13.14 2.01
C PRO A 157 -4.78 -14.23 2.15
N GLY A 158 -5.94 -13.90 2.72
CA GLY A 158 -7.08 -14.82 2.83
C GLY A 158 -7.60 -15.22 1.45
N LEU A 159 -7.82 -14.26 0.56
CA LEU A 159 -8.23 -14.54 -0.83
C LEU A 159 -7.23 -15.43 -1.56
N LEU A 160 -5.93 -15.18 -1.40
CA LEU A 160 -4.87 -15.98 -2.03
C LEU A 160 -4.85 -17.42 -1.51
N VAL A 161 -5.12 -17.63 -0.21
CA VAL A 161 -5.23 -18.96 0.41
C VAL A 161 -6.47 -19.70 -0.07
N LEU A 162 -7.63 -19.05 -0.04
CA LEU A 162 -8.92 -19.67 -0.34
C LEU A 162 -9.12 -19.98 -1.83
N LEU A 163 -8.64 -19.09 -2.72
CA LEU A 163 -8.96 -19.15 -4.14
C LEU A 163 -7.83 -19.72 -5.01
N GLY A 164 -6.61 -19.77 -4.47
CA GLY A 164 -5.41 -20.18 -5.19
C GLY A 164 -4.98 -19.17 -6.26
N ASN A 165 -3.82 -19.43 -6.89
CA ASN A 165 -3.13 -18.43 -7.72
C ASN A 165 -3.94 -17.98 -8.94
N ARG A 166 -4.63 -18.89 -9.63
CA ARG A 166 -5.34 -18.56 -10.89
C ARG A 166 -6.52 -17.61 -10.64
N ARG A 167 -7.35 -17.90 -9.63
CA ARG A 167 -8.49 -17.06 -9.28
C ARG A 167 -8.03 -15.77 -8.61
N ALA A 168 -7.01 -15.83 -7.76
CA ALA A 168 -6.40 -14.63 -7.17
C ALA A 168 -5.84 -13.70 -8.26
N LEU A 169 -5.17 -14.23 -9.29
CA LEU A 169 -4.70 -13.44 -10.43
C LEU A 169 -5.86 -12.79 -11.17
N PHE A 170 -6.94 -13.53 -11.46
CA PHE A 170 -8.12 -12.95 -12.09
C PHE A 170 -8.72 -11.82 -11.25
N LEU A 171 -8.85 -12.01 -9.93
CA LEU A 171 -9.36 -10.98 -9.03
C LEU A 171 -8.43 -9.76 -8.94
N ALA A 172 -7.11 -9.96 -8.94
CA ALA A 172 -6.15 -8.87 -8.98
C ALA A 172 -6.28 -8.08 -10.30
N MET A 173 -6.35 -8.75 -11.45
CA MET A 173 -6.50 -8.07 -12.74
C MET A 173 -7.85 -7.35 -12.84
N ALA A 174 -8.95 -8.02 -12.50
CA ALA A 174 -10.28 -7.44 -12.51
C ALA A 174 -10.41 -6.29 -11.52
N GLY A 175 -9.86 -6.44 -10.31
CA GLY A 175 -9.81 -5.41 -9.27
C GLY A 175 -8.97 -4.21 -9.72
N ALA A 176 -7.83 -4.43 -10.38
CA ALA A 176 -7.00 -3.37 -10.92
C ALA A 176 -7.73 -2.55 -11.99
N VAL A 177 -8.35 -3.23 -12.96
CA VAL A 177 -9.12 -2.58 -14.03
C VAL A 177 -10.34 -1.85 -13.45
N THR A 178 -11.09 -2.48 -12.55
CA THR A 178 -12.30 -1.88 -11.96
C THR A 178 -11.96 -0.66 -11.11
N SER A 179 -10.97 -0.78 -10.21
CA SER A 179 -10.53 0.32 -9.35
C SER A 179 -9.96 1.47 -10.18
N GLY A 180 -9.14 1.17 -11.19
CA GLY A 180 -8.59 2.18 -12.10
C GLY A 180 -9.68 2.87 -12.92
N ALA A 181 -10.64 2.12 -13.46
CA ALA A 181 -11.76 2.67 -14.22
C ALA A 181 -12.66 3.56 -13.36
N LEU A 182 -12.97 3.15 -12.13
CA LEU A 182 -13.74 3.96 -11.17
C LEU A 182 -12.97 5.26 -10.84
N ARG A 183 -11.66 5.16 -10.53
CA ARG A 183 -10.81 6.33 -10.27
C ARG A 183 -10.80 7.29 -11.46
N THR A 184 -10.61 6.78 -12.67
CA THR A 184 -10.58 7.60 -13.90
C THR A 184 -11.95 8.21 -14.19
N PHE A 185 -13.03 7.46 -14.02
CA PHE A 185 -14.39 7.96 -14.20
C PHE A 185 -14.67 9.14 -13.25
N GLU A 186 -14.36 8.99 -11.96
CA GLU A 186 -14.54 10.07 -10.97
C GLU A 186 -13.65 11.30 -11.27
N LEU A 187 -12.44 11.10 -11.81
CA LEU A 187 -11.55 12.20 -12.19
C LEU A 187 -12.00 12.96 -13.45
N ILE A 188 -12.60 12.28 -14.43
CA ILE A 188 -13.00 12.88 -15.72
C ILE A 188 -14.45 13.38 -15.67
N HIS A 189 -15.34 12.71 -14.93
CA HIS A 189 -16.78 13.01 -14.88
C HIS A 189 -17.17 13.40 -13.45
N PRO A 190 -16.94 14.66 -13.03
CA PRO A 190 -17.36 15.17 -11.73
C PRO A 190 -18.90 15.35 -11.60
N ILE A 191 -19.67 14.52 -12.31
CA ILE A 191 -21.14 14.43 -12.32
C ILE A 191 -21.64 13.23 -11.49
N GLY A 192 -20.77 12.30 -11.07
CA GLY A 192 -21.18 11.09 -10.35
C GLY A 192 -21.55 11.35 -8.88
N ALA A 193 -22.86 11.38 -8.55
CA ALA A 193 -23.54 11.12 -7.26
C ALA A 193 -22.99 11.67 -5.91
N PHE A 194 -21.78 12.21 -5.84
CA PHE A 194 -21.00 12.51 -4.64
C PHE A 194 -20.46 13.95 -4.64
N GLN A 195 -20.97 14.82 -5.52
CA GLN A 195 -20.66 16.26 -5.60
C GLN A 195 -20.78 17.00 -4.25
N HIS A 196 -21.50 16.45 -3.27
CA HIS A 196 -21.67 17.07 -1.95
C HIS A 196 -20.49 16.84 -0.99
N MET A 197 -19.56 15.93 -1.31
CA MET A 197 -18.30 15.79 -0.57
C MET A 197 -17.25 16.73 -1.19
N ARG A 198 -17.08 17.89 -0.56
CA ARG A 198 -16.17 18.96 -0.97
C ARG A 198 -14.75 18.44 -1.22
N GLY A 199 -14.25 18.54 -2.46
CA GLY A 199 -12.80 18.66 -2.72
C GLY A 199 -12.04 17.44 -3.28
N GLY A 200 -12.66 16.52 -4.02
CA GLY A 200 -11.92 15.46 -4.73
C GLY A 200 -11.26 14.39 -3.84
N ALA A 201 -11.46 14.47 -2.51
CA ALA A 201 -10.93 13.54 -1.53
C ALA A 201 -11.56 12.14 -1.59
N ILE A 202 -12.60 11.95 -2.40
CA ILE A 202 -13.22 10.64 -2.64
C ILE A 202 -12.21 9.62 -3.18
N ILE A 203 -11.17 10.08 -3.87
CA ILE A 203 -10.06 9.26 -4.36
C ILE A 203 -9.20 8.64 -3.24
N LEU A 204 -9.42 9.03 -1.97
CA LEU A 204 -8.75 8.43 -0.81
C LEU A 204 -9.46 7.15 -0.33
N ARG A 205 -10.66 6.86 -0.84
CA ARG A 205 -11.36 5.61 -0.52
C ARG A 205 -10.59 4.41 -1.08
N THR A 206 -10.68 3.28 -0.40
CA THR A 206 -9.87 2.09 -0.73
C THR A 206 -10.16 1.59 -2.14
N GLU A 207 -11.43 1.46 -2.50
CA GLU A 207 -11.91 1.05 -3.82
C GLU A 207 -11.39 1.91 -4.98
N MET A 208 -11.03 3.18 -4.73
CA MET A 208 -10.48 4.08 -5.75
C MET A 208 -8.97 3.93 -5.93
N ARG A 209 -8.28 3.24 -5.02
CA ARG A 209 -6.79 3.16 -4.97
C ARG A 209 -6.24 1.75 -4.83
N LEU A 210 -7.11 0.74 -4.93
CA LEU A 210 -6.70 -0.65 -4.93
C LEU A 210 -5.95 -1.04 -6.21
N ASP A 211 -6.12 -0.29 -7.29
CA ASP A 211 -5.49 -0.53 -8.59
C ASP A 211 -3.99 -0.80 -8.51
N GLY A 212 -3.22 0.05 -7.83
CA GLY A 212 -1.78 -0.15 -7.66
C GLY A 212 -1.45 -1.46 -6.93
N LEU A 213 -2.07 -1.70 -5.77
CA LEU A 213 -1.85 -2.91 -4.96
C LEU A 213 -2.21 -4.18 -5.74
N MET A 214 -3.29 -4.13 -6.52
CA MET A 214 -3.77 -5.26 -7.32
C MET A 214 -2.84 -5.52 -8.50
N LEU A 215 -2.36 -4.49 -9.21
CA LEU A 215 -1.36 -4.63 -10.29
C LEU A 215 -0.07 -5.27 -9.78
N GLY A 216 0.45 -4.79 -8.64
CA GLY A 216 1.63 -5.38 -8.01
C GLY A 216 1.43 -6.86 -7.66
N SER A 217 0.25 -7.20 -7.17
CA SER A 217 -0.10 -8.56 -6.78
C SER A 217 -0.24 -9.49 -7.98
N ALA A 218 -0.88 -9.02 -9.06
CA ALA A 218 -0.95 -9.74 -10.33
C ALA A 218 0.46 -10.00 -10.89
N ALA A 219 1.32 -8.98 -10.89
CA ALA A 219 2.70 -9.10 -11.32
C ALA A 219 3.47 -10.15 -10.51
N ALA A 220 3.30 -10.18 -9.18
CA ALA A 220 3.95 -11.19 -8.33
C ALA A 220 3.48 -12.62 -8.65
N ILE A 221 2.19 -12.83 -8.90
CA ILE A 221 1.66 -14.14 -9.28
C ILE A 221 2.23 -14.57 -10.65
N LEU A 222 2.18 -13.69 -11.64
CA LEU A 222 2.67 -13.95 -12.99
C LEU A 222 4.17 -14.27 -13.00
N LEU A 223 4.98 -13.51 -12.28
CA LEU A 223 6.43 -13.72 -12.22
C LEU A 223 6.84 -14.96 -11.41
N THR A 224 5.93 -15.52 -10.62
CA THR A 224 6.15 -16.79 -9.93
C THR A 224 5.92 -17.99 -10.86
N ASP A 225 5.15 -17.84 -11.94
CA ASP A 225 4.94 -18.90 -12.93
C ASP A 225 6.22 -19.12 -13.76
N PRO A 226 6.83 -20.33 -13.73
CA PRO A 226 8.03 -20.63 -14.51
C PRO A 226 7.88 -20.37 -16.01
N ARG A 227 6.68 -20.61 -16.57
CA ARG A 227 6.43 -20.43 -18.01
C ARG A 227 6.52 -18.96 -18.41
N VAL A 228 5.91 -18.09 -17.61
CA VAL A 228 5.93 -16.64 -17.82
C VAL A 228 7.34 -16.11 -17.60
N ARG A 229 8.02 -16.59 -16.55
CA ARG A 229 9.39 -16.21 -16.27
C ARG A 229 10.33 -16.55 -17.43
N THR A 230 10.28 -17.78 -17.92
CA THR A 230 11.10 -18.21 -19.06
C THR A 230 10.76 -17.44 -20.33
N PHE A 231 9.48 -17.12 -20.57
CA PHE A 231 9.08 -16.30 -21.71
C PHE A 231 9.67 -14.88 -21.63
N ILE A 232 9.58 -14.21 -20.48
CA ILE A 232 10.07 -12.84 -20.33
C ILE A 232 11.60 -12.79 -20.52
N PHE A 233 12.35 -13.60 -19.78
CA PHE A 233 13.82 -13.59 -19.85
C PHE A 233 14.38 -14.12 -21.17
N ARG A 234 13.58 -14.80 -21.99
CA ARG A 234 13.99 -15.23 -23.34
C ARG A 234 13.77 -14.13 -24.39
N ASN A 235 12.77 -13.29 -24.24
CA ASN A 235 12.39 -12.29 -25.25
C ASN A 235 12.85 -10.86 -24.91
N PHE A 236 13.21 -10.59 -23.66
CA PHE A 236 13.66 -9.28 -23.18
C PHE A 236 14.96 -9.43 -22.36
N PRO A 237 16.14 -9.48 -23.01
CA PRO A 237 17.44 -9.59 -22.35
C PRO A 237 17.88 -8.30 -21.64
#